data_AF-A0A9Q0NCC0-F1
#
_entry.id   AF-A0A9Q0NCC0-F1
#
_cell.length_a   1.000
_cell.length_b   1.000
_cell.length_c   1.000
_cell.angle_alpha   90.00
_cell.angle_beta   90.00
_cell.angle_gamma   90.00
#
_symmetry.space_group_name_H-M   'P 1'
#
loop_
_entity.id
_entity.type
_entity.pdbx_description
1 polymer ?
#
loop_
_entity_poly.entity_id
_entity_poly.type
_entity_poly.pdbx_seq_one_letter_code
_entity_poly.pdbx_strand_id
1 'polypeptide(L)'
;RWTLKAVRSKHERYRNNNASTTLTKSPLDISHTPGSVSIYSEELSHELVNQGWRKYWSKRENRPYFWNKVSGESLWEMPSSNRPFDPVTDPLGICNTGQNGPQTPSPSPHTSTLKRRASEDTTSPHNNPNVPPLKKFVLTGPWDLEVPTNVLIVERPPTLLPHPHPEIEAMRGAYIVKLIKTYEDLCMRRQNIKAPRDSFNRWLMERKVIDHGCDPLLPSYCVPEISPSMYREIMNDIPLKIVKPKFTGDARKQLSKYAEAAKHIIESQSAKAESKKIVKWNAEETFQWLRRTVGASYEDFQDRLFHLKRQCEPHLVETVKSNVEALCVKIYHLSAEHSRKIRDRHIQLLKDNGIHEPTLPPAPPVLRKVWCYSVQFCVPSPRVPVVEYTPNRDHMEIKYTHAHMSQPDVQSINLTHLQKLEQLYRYNCYDDKKFDLFIARVWCLLKRYQSFLGNLTTSSQECELTQAALPVSVFECLQRHFGVSFECFASPMNCYFRQYCSAFYDTDSYFGSRGPFLDFRPISGSFQLNPPYCEELIDATLQHIDRLLTDSLEPL
;
A
#
# COMPACT_ATOMS: atom_id res chain seq x y z
N ARG A 1 -17.39 24.30 -23.42
CA ARG A 1 -18.65 24.89 -22.87
C ARG A 1 -19.84 23.90 -22.89
N TRP A 2 -19.58 22.59 -22.78
CA TRP A 2 -20.60 21.54 -22.67
C TRP A 2 -20.12 20.47 -21.67
N THR A 3 -19.92 20.86 -20.39
CA THR A 3 -19.57 19.92 -19.30
C THR A 3 -19.80 20.53 -17.91
N LEU A 4 -20.90 21.29 -17.74
CA LEU A 4 -21.25 21.91 -16.44
C LEU A 4 -22.71 21.70 -16.01
N LYS A 5 -23.47 20.86 -16.74
CA LYS A 5 -24.88 20.54 -16.41
C LYS A 5 -25.10 19.16 -15.77
N ALA A 6 -24.10 18.27 -15.74
CA ALA A 6 -24.27 16.92 -15.19
C ALA A 6 -24.08 16.82 -13.66
N VAL A 7 -23.39 17.79 -13.02
CA VAL A 7 -23.07 17.73 -11.59
C VAL A 7 -24.15 18.37 -10.70
N ARG A 8 -25.00 19.26 -11.23
CA ARG A 8 -26.11 19.86 -10.47
C ARG A 8 -27.38 19.02 -10.38
N SER A 9 -27.55 17.98 -11.20
CA SER A 9 -28.79 17.17 -11.23
C SER A 9 -28.84 15.99 -10.24
N LYS A 10 -27.75 15.70 -9.50
CA LYS A 10 -27.70 14.58 -8.54
C LYS A 10 -27.96 14.99 -7.08
N HIS A 11 -27.98 16.28 -6.77
CA HIS A 11 -28.17 16.79 -5.40
C HIS A 11 -29.63 17.06 -5.00
N GLU A 12 -30.59 16.88 -5.92
CA GLU A 12 -32.02 17.19 -5.68
C GLU A 12 -32.94 15.95 -5.64
N ARG A 13 -32.40 14.74 -5.81
CA ARG A 13 -33.18 13.48 -5.79
C ARG A 13 -33.10 12.65 -4.50
N TYR A 14 -32.36 13.10 -3.48
CA TYR A 14 -32.25 12.40 -2.21
C TYR A 14 -33.19 12.91 -1.10
N ARG A 15 -34.15 13.79 -1.42
CA ARG A 15 -35.02 14.42 -0.41
C ARG A 15 -36.51 14.05 -0.46
N ASN A 16 -36.97 13.24 -1.41
CA ASN A 16 -38.36 12.81 -1.48
C ASN A 16 -38.44 11.36 -1.97
N ASN A 17 -38.71 10.41 -1.07
CA ASN A 17 -39.68 9.32 -1.25
C ASN A 17 -39.75 8.45 0.00
N ASN A 18 -40.57 8.89 0.96
CA ASN A 18 -41.32 8.02 1.85
C ASN A 18 -42.70 7.82 1.23
N ALA A 19 -43.03 6.63 0.76
CA ALA A 19 -44.41 6.17 0.59
C ALA A 19 -44.44 4.65 0.43
N SER A 20 -45.17 4.01 1.33
CA SER A 20 -45.48 2.57 1.38
C SER A 20 -46.17 2.05 0.11
N THR A 21 -45.91 0.80 -0.23
CA THR A 21 -46.95 -0.08 -0.80
C THR A 21 -46.60 -1.56 -0.55
N THR A 22 -47.57 -2.27 0.04
CA THR A 22 -47.67 -3.71 0.30
C THR A 22 -48.12 -4.47 -0.97
N LEU A 23 -47.84 -5.78 -1.04
CA LEU A 23 -48.63 -6.91 -1.64
C LEU A 23 -47.68 -8.08 -2.00
N THR A 24 -47.63 -9.16 -1.20
CA THR A 24 -48.33 -10.49 -1.29
C THR A 24 -47.57 -11.62 -2.01
N LYS A 25 -47.36 -12.72 -1.26
CA LYS A 25 -47.05 -14.13 -1.66
C LYS A 25 -48.18 -14.68 -2.56
N SER A 26 -48.09 -15.71 -3.43
CA SER A 26 -47.23 -16.91 -3.66
C SER A 26 -47.76 -17.63 -4.94
N PRO A 27 -47.57 -18.96 -5.16
CA PRO A 27 -46.47 -19.68 -5.85
C PRO A 27 -46.95 -20.40 -7.14
N LEU A 28 -46.07 -21.08 -7.89
CA LEU A 28 -46.42 -22.27 -8.69
C LEU A 28 -45.16 -23.06 -9.10
N ASP A 29 -45.10 -24.32 -8.65
CA ASP A 29 -44.24 -25.42 -9.10
C ASP A 29 -44.66 -25.91 -10.48
N ILE A 30 -43.72 -26.18 -11.40
CA ILE A 30 -43.81 -27.29 -12.37
C ILE A 30 -42.40 -27.83 -12.65
N SER A 31 -42.20 -29.08 -12.29
CA SER A 31 -41.07 -29.94 -12.66
C SER A 31 -41.26 -30.52 -14.06
N HIS A 32 -40.24 -30.47 -14.93
CA HIS A 32 -40.04 -31.43 -16.02
C HIS A 32 -38.57 -31.40 -16.52
N THR A 33 -37.92 -32.56 -16.48
CA THR A 33 -36.79 -32.98 -17.33
C THR A 33 -37.21 -34.27 -18.04
N PRO A 34 -36.48 -34.81 -19.05
CA PRO A 34 -35.40 -34.29 -19.88
C PRO A 34 -35.66 -34.47 -21.40
N GLY A 35 -34.94 -33.72 -22.24
CA GLY A 35 -34.92 -33.92 -23.70
C GLY A 35 -33.60 -33.42 -24.30
N SER A 36 -32.74 -34.36 -24.68
CA SER A 36 -31.41 -34.19 -25.23
C SER A 36 -31.40 -33.72 -26.69
N VAL A 37 -30.55 -32.74 -27.03
CA VAL A 37 -29.71 -32.79 -28.25
C VAL A 37 -28.36 -32.15 -27.95
N SER A 38 -27.31 -32.92 -28.25
CA SER A 38 -25.89 -32.74 -27.96
C SER A 38 -25.16 -31.73 -28.85
N ILE A 39 -23.92 -31.38 -28.44
CA ILE A 39 -22.66 -31.10 -29.17
C ILE A 39 -21.94 -30.02 -28.32
N TYR A 40 -21.01 -30.34 -27.42
CA TYR A 40 -19.61 -30.65 -27.72
C TYR A 40 -19.07 -31.75 -26.78
N SER A 41 -19.14 -32.99 -27.23
CA SER A 41 -18.20 -34.03 -26.81
C SER A 41 -17.40 -34.42 -28.04
N GLU A 42 -16.40 -33.61 -28.41
CA GLU A 42 -15.42 -34.04 -29.40
C GLU A 42 -14.57 -35.16 -28.79
N GLU A 43 -14.87 -36.38 -29.21
CA GLU A 43 -13.97 -37.53 -29.12
C GLU A 43 -12.76 -37.30 -30.04
N LEU A 44 -11.59 -37.78 -29.62
CA LEU A 44 -10.36 -37.70 -30.42
C LEU A 44 -10.53 -38.53 -31.70
N SER A 45 -9.99 -38.05 -32.82
CA SER A 45 -9.96 -38.83 -34.07
C SER A 45 -9.19 -40.14 -33.89
N HIS A 46 -9.57 -41.18 -34.64
CA HIS A 46 -8.89 -42.48 -34.60
C HIS A 46 -7.38 -42.36 -34.87
N GLU A 47 -6.96 -41.40 -35.69
CA GLU A 47 -5.56 -41.14 -35.99
C GLU A 47 -4.78 -40.64 -34.75
N LEU A 48 -5.34 -39.69 -34.00
CA LEU A 48 -4.72 -39.17 -32.77
C LEU A 48 -4.68 -40.23 -31.67
N VAL A 49 -5.73 -41.06 -31.57
CA VAL A 49 -5.77 -42.19 -30.64
C VAL A 49 -4.68 -43.22 -30.96
N ASN A 50 -4.43 -43.49 -32.25
CA ASN A 50 -3.37 -44.37 -32.72
C ASN A 50 -1.97 -43.79 -32.47
N GLN A 51 -1.82 -42.46 -32.57
CA GLN A 51 -0.59 -41.73 -32.21
C GLN A 51 -0.36 -41.62 -30.68
N GLY A 52 -1.27 -42.16 -29.86
CA GLY A 52 -1.10 -42.26 -28.41
C GLY A 52 -1.83 -41.19 -27.58
N TRP A 53 -2.57 -40.28 -28.20
CA TRP A 53 -3.30 -39.22 -27.49
C TRP A 53 -4.55 -39.75 -26.79
N ARG A 54 -4.82 -39.22 -25.59
CA ARG A 54 -6.02 -39.47 -24.78
C ARG A 54 -6.46 -38.17 -24.10
N LYS A 55 -7.77 -38.02 -23.85
CA LYS A 55 -8.35 -36.84 -23.18
C LYS A 55 -8.61 -37.14 -21.71
N TYR A 56 -8.24 -36.21 -20.84
CA TYR A 56 -8.39 -36.27 -19.38
C TYR A 56 -8.99 -34.97 -18.84
N TRP A 57 -9.40 -34.97 -17.57
CA TRP A 57 -9.93 -33.79 -16.87
C TRP A 57 -8.98 -33.34 -15.75
N SER A 58 -8.55 -32.08 -15.78
CA SER A 58 -7.76 -31.50 -14.70
C SER A 58 -8.68 -30.98 -13.59
N LYS A 59 -8.58 -31.58 -12.41
CA LYS A 59 -9.31 -31.10 -11.22
C LYS A 59 -8.77 -29.76 -10.69
N ARG A 60 -7.47 -29.46 -10.88
CA ARG A 60 -6.84 -28.21 -10.42
C ARG A 60 -7.29 -27.02 -11.25
N GLU A 61 -7.28 -27.17 -12.57
CA GLU A 61 -7.58 -26.09 -13.52
C GLU A 61 -9.05 -26.11 -14.01
N ASN A 62 -9.83 -27.08 -13.53
CA ASN A 62 -11.24 -27.30 -13.87
C ASN A 62 -11.55 -27.29 -15.39
N ARG A 63 -10.67 -27.89 -16.20
CA ARG A 63 -10.82 -27.99 -17.66
C ARG A 63 -10.20 -29.28 -18.23
N PRO A 64 -10.61 -29.74 -19.43
CA PRO A 64 -10.02 -30.93 -20.05
C PRO A 64 -8.61 -30.64 -20.59
N TYR A 65 -7.79 -31.68 -20.66
CA TYR A 65 -6.47 -31.66 -21.30
C TYR A 65 -6.23 -32.96 -22.06
N PHE A 66 -5.25 -32.96 -22.96
CA PHE A 66 -4.85 -34.09 -23.77
C PHE A 66 -3.47 -34.56 -23.33
N TRP A 67 -3.26 -35.87 -23.24
CA TRP A 67 -1.98 -36.47 -22.89
C TRP A 67 -1.62 -37.56 -23.87
N ASN A 68 -0.38 -37.55 -24.35
CA ASN A 68 0.14 -38.57 -25.24
C ASN A 68 0.91 -39.62 -24.44
N LYS A 69 0.43 -40.87 -24.47
CA LYS A 69 1.07 -41.96 -23.74
C LYS A 69 2.44 -42.39 -24.28
N VAL A 70 2.74 -42.03 -25.53
CA VAL A 70 3.97 -42.41 -26.24
C VAL A 70 5.06 -41.35 -26.03
N SER A 71 4.74 -40.06 -26.14
CA SER A 71 5.70 -38.97 -25.92
C SER A 71 5.74 -38.43 -24.49
N GLY A 72 4.72 -38.72 -23.67
CA GLY A 72 4.57 -38.17 -22.32
C GLY A 72 4.07 -36.72 -22.27
N GLU A 73 3.88 -36.08 -23.42
CA GLU A 73 3.44 -34.68 -23.56
C GLU A 73 1.99 -34.48 -23.09
N SER A 74 1.70 -33.34 -22.46
CA SER A 74 0.33 -32.90 -22.24
C SER A 74 0.05 -31.55 -22.92
N LEU A 75 -1.20 -31.33 -23.35
CA LEU A 75 -1.64 -30.10 -24.02
C LEU A 75 -3.04 -29.72 -23.52
N TRP A 76 -3.30 -28.42 -23.40
CA TRP A 76 -4.65 -27.93 -23.07
C TRP A 76 -5.59 -27.91 -24.27
N GLU A 77 -5.03 -27.79 -25.47
CA GLU A 77 -5.76 -27.69 -26.74
C GLU A 77 -5.64 -29.01 -27.52
N MET A 78 -6.56 -29.22 -28.48
CA MET A 78 -6.61 -30.46 -29.25
C MET A 78 -5.32 -30.62 -30.08
N PRO A 79 -4.63 -31.78 -30.01
CA PRO A 79 -3.38 -31.98 -30.73
C PRO A 79 -3.61 -31.98 -32.25
N SER A 80 -2.83 -31.20 -32.99
CA SER A 80 -2.80 -31.23 -34.46
C SER A 80 -1.87 -32.32 -34.96
N SER A 81 -2.26 -33.07 -35.99
CA SER A 81 -1.59 -34.28 -36.48
C SER A 81 -0.13 -34.13 -36.96
N ASN A 82 0.50 -32.95 -36.92
CA ASN A 82 1.83 -32.70 -37.51
C ASN A 82 2.74 -31.72 -36.72
N ARG A 83 2.69 -31.70 -35.38
CA ARG A 83 3.55 -30.83 -34.54
C ARG A 83 4.80 -31.58 -34.03
N PRO A 84 6.03 -31.00 -34.14
CA PRO A 84 7.20 -31.56 -33.47
C PRO A 84 7.13 -31.35 -31.94
N PHE A 85 7.62 -32.33 -31.18
CA PHE A 85 7.62 -32.35 -29.71
C PHE A 85 8.46 -31.20 -29.12
N ASP A 86 7.85 -30.36 -28.26
CA ASP A 86 8.51 -29.24 -27.56
C ASP A 86 8.29 -29.35 -26.03
N PRO A 87 9.33 -29.72 -25.26
CA PRO A 87 9.27 -29.86 -23.80
C PRO A 87 8.85 -28.59 -23.05
N VAL A 88 8.96 -27.40 -23.67
CA VAL A 88 8.58 -26.13 -23.04
C VAL A 88 7.08 -25.89 -23.09
N THR A 89 6.36 -26.58 -23.99
CA THR A 89 4.91 -26.42 -24.16
C THR A 89 4.07 -27.38 -23.34
N ASP A 90 4.67 -28.31 -22.59
CA ASP A 90 3.96 -29.20 -21.66
C ASP A 90 3.49 -28.42 -20.43
N PRO A 91 2.20 -28.09 -20.31
CA PRO A 91 1.70 -27.23 -19.27
C PRO A 91 1.47 -27.94 -17.93
N LEU A 92 1.63 -29.27 -17.88
CA LEU A 92 1.50 -30.05 -16.65
C LEU A 92 2.84 -30.60 -16.15
N GLY A 93 3.92 -30.47 -16.92
CA GLY A 93 5.28 -30.85 -16.53
C GLY A 93 5.44 -32.33 -16.17
N ILE A 94 4.65 -33.22 -16.79
CA ILE A 94 4.59 -34.65 -16.46
C ILE A 94 5.78 -35.41 -17.08
N CYS A 95 6.46 -34.82 -18.06
CA CYS A 95 7.55 -35.44 -18.83
C CYS A 95 8.79 -35.90 -18.02
N ASN A 96 8.91 -35.59 -16.72
CA ASN A 96 10.18 -35.78 -16.00
C ASN A 96 10.26 -36.96 -15.01
N THR A 97 9.31 -37.91 -15.03
CA THR A 97 9.40 -39.10 -14.17
C THR A 97 9.89 -40.34 -14.92
N GLY A 98 11.21 -40.52 -14.93
CA GLY A 98 11.83 -41.86 -14.90
C GLY A 98 12.77 -42.21 -16.05
N GLN A 99 14.08 -42.12 -15.79
CA GLN A 99 15.05 -43.19 -16.12
C GLN A 99 16.36 -43.03 -15.33
N ASN A 100 16.70 -44.06 -14.55
CA ASN A 100 17.88 -44.20 -13.68
C ASN A 100 19.10 -44.74 -14.44
N GLY A 101 20.32 -44.33 -14.04
CA GLY A 101 21.59 -45.04 -14.28
C GLY A 101 22.77 -44.40 -13.51
N PRO A 102 23.77 -45.16 -12.99
CA PRO A 102 24.41 -44.88 -11.69
C PRO A 102 25.92 -44.50 -11.72
N GLN A 103 26.40 -43.71 -10.74
CA GLN A 103 27.55 -44.01 -9.83
C GLN A 103 28.09 -42.77 -9.03
N THR A 104 28.49 -43.05 -7.80
CA THR A 104 29.02 -42.26 -6.64
C THR A 104 30.57 -42.18 -6.62
N PRO A 105 31.32 -41.63 -5.61
CA PRO A 105 31.11 -40.49 -4.66
C PRO A 105 32.35 -39.53 -4.42
N SER A 106 32.08 -38.27 -3.97
CA SER A 106 32.76 -37.31 -3.02
C SER A 106 34.31 -37.01 -3.05
N PRO A 107 34.87 -35.98 -2.32
CA PRO A 107 34.28 -34.89 -1.51
C PRO A 107 34.84 -33.43 -1.70
N SER A 108 33.98 -32.42 -1.45
CA SER A 108 34.09 -31.04 -0.86
C SER A 108 35.42 -30.23 -0.74
N PRO A 109 35.41 -28.92 -0.33
CA PRO A 109 34.54 -27.77 -0.68
C PRO A 109 35.32 -26.44 -0.88
N HIS A 110 35.03 -25.59 -1.88
CA HIS A 110 35.45 -24.17 -1.81
C HIS A 110 34.49 -23.19 -2.51
N THR A 111 34.09 -22.21 -1.71
CA THR A 111 33.60 -20.86 -2.01
C THR A 111 33.96 -20.34 -3.43
N SER A 112 32.95 -20.12 -4.28
CA SER A 112 33.14 -19.42 -5.54
C SER A 112 32.43 -18.06 -5.54
N THR A 113 33.28 -17.03 -5.55
CA THR A 113 32.97 -15.64 -5.85
C THR A 113 32.53 -15.53 -7.31
N LEU A 114 31.31 -15.04 -7.56
CA LEU A 114 30.83 -14.74 -8.91
C LEU A 114 31.48 -13.45 -9.42
N LYS A 115 32.69 -13.56 -9.96
CA LYS A 115 33.22 -12.58 -10.91
C LYS A 115 32.59 -12.88 -12.28
N ARG A 116 31.69 -12.02 -12.75
CA ARG A 116 31.43 -11.88 -14.19
C ARG A 116 31.45 -10.41 -14.57
N ARG A 117 32.42 -10.04 -15.42
CA ARG A 117 32.50 -8.74 -16.08
C ARG A 117 31.33 -8.62 -17.06
N ALA A 118 30.65 -7.48 -17.05
CA ALA A 118 29.84 -7.02 -18.18
C ALA A 118 30.21 -5.55 -18.42
N SER A 119 30.94 -5.33 -19.51
CA SER A 119 31.25 -4.02 -20.08
C SER A 119 30.33 -3.79 -21.27
N GLU A 120 29.86 -2.54 -21.36
CA GLU A 120 29.30 -1.87 -22.55
C GLU A 120 28.01 -2.44 -23.15
N ASP A 121 26.89 -1.75 -22.89
CA ASP A 121 25.86 -1.53 -23.92
C ASP A 121 24.99 -0.33 -23.52
N THR A 122 25.44 0.85 -23.90
CA THR A 122 24.61 2.06 -23.95
C THR A 122 25.03 2.90 -25.15
N THR A 123 25.01 2.30 -26.34
CA THR A 123 24.96 3.02 -27.62
C THR A 123 24.09 2.25 -28.60
N SER A 124 23.29 2.98 -29.37
CA SER A 124 22.27 2.51 -30.30
C SER A 124 22.75 1.40 -31.26
N PRO A 125 21.94 0.36 -31.56
CA PRO A 125 22.32 -0.65 -32.53
C PRO A 125 21.91 -0.17 -33.93
N HIS A 126 22.84 0.46 -34.65
CA HIS A 126 22.77 0.47 -36.11
C HIS A 126 23.99 -0.27 -36.69
N ASN A 127 23.67 -1.30 -37.49
CA ASN A 127 24.51 -2.01 -38.46
C ASN A 127 25.63 -2.93 -37.93
N ASN A 128 25.24 -4.12 -37.44
CA ASN A 128 26.04 -5.33 -37.70
C ASN A 128 25.14 -6.58 -37.82
N PRO A 129 24.96 -7.17 -39.02
CA PRO A 129 24.01 -8.28 -39.23
C PRO A 129 24.48 -9.65 -38.70
N ASN A 130 25.64 -9.74 -38.03
CA ASN A 130 26.24 -11.03 -37.61
C ASN A 130 26.31 -11.27 -36.09
N VAL A 131 25.61 -10.48 -35.26
CA VAL A 131 25.48 -10.76 -33.82
C VAL A 131 24.04 -11.22 -33.53
N PRO A 132 23.82 -12.44 -33.01
CA PRO A 132 22.49 -12.84 -32.57
C PRO A 132 22.00 -11.84 -31.51
N PRO A 133 20.78 -11.28 -31.64
CA PRO A 133 20.27 -10.36 -30.63
C PRO A 133 20.26 -11.08 -29.27
N LEU A 134 20.98 -10.52 -28.30
CA LEU A 134 20.95 -10.99 -26.92
C LEU A 134 19.49 -11.04 -26.49
N LYS A 135 19.00 -12.23 -26.10
CA LYS A 135 17.63 -12.39 -25.59
C LYS A 135 17.46 -11.45 -24.40
N LYS A 136 16.61 -10.43 -24.55
CA LYS A 136 16.27 -9.50 -23.48
C LYS A 136 15.66 -10.29 -22.33
N PHE A 137 16.30 -10.25 -21.17
CA PHE A 137 15.75 -10.87 -19.96
C PHE A 137 14.53 -10.08 -19.51
N VAL A 138 13.35 -10.71 -19.54
CA VAL A 138 12.08 -10.13 -19.06
C VAL A 138 11.70 -10.84 -17.77
N LEU A 139 11.58 -10.09 -16.69
CA LEU A 139 11.19 -10.63 -15.39
C LEU A 139 9.69 -10.88 -15.36
N THR A 140 9.27 -12.13 -15.13
CA THR A 140 7.87 -12.49 -14.97
C THR A 140 7.33 -12.09 -13.59
N GLY A 141 6.06 -11.71 -13.52
CA GLY A 141 5.39 -11.36 -12.28
C GLY A 141 4.13 -10.53 -12.50
N PRO A 142 3.45 -10.10 -11.43
CA PRO A 142 2.28 -9.22 -11.52
C PRO A 142 2.67 -7.75 -11.79
N TRP A 143 3.59 -7.53 -12.73
CA TRP A 143 4.13 -6.24 -13.16
C TRP A 143 4.58 -6.33 -14.61
N ASP A 144 4.67 -5.18 -15.27
CA ASP A 144 5.35 -5.05 -16.56
C ASP A 144 6.37 -3.90 -16.47
N LEU A 145 7.61 -4.28 -16.16
CA LEU A 145 8.72 -3.35 -16.03
C LEU A 145 9.31 -2.95 -17.38
N GLU A 146 8.84 -3.52 -18.49
CA GLU A 146 9.38 -3.24 -19.83
C GLU A 146 8.76 -1.99 -20.45
N VAL A 147 7.52 -1.65 -20.09
CA VAL A 147 6.80 -0.48 -20.58
C VAL A 147 7.60 0.79 -20.30
N PRO A 148 8.06 1.52 -21.33
CA PRO A 148 8.76 2.78 -21.15
C PRO A 148 7.79 3.88 -20.72
N THR A 149 8.33 4.90 -20.06
CA THR A 149 7.55 6.08 -19.71
C THR A 149 7.19 6.89 -20.95
N ASN A 150 5.95 7.39 -20.99
CA ASN A 150 5.54 8.47 -21.89
C ASN A 150 5.43 9.82 -21.15
N VAL A 151 5.94 9.90 -19.93
CA VAL A 151 5.82 11.09 -19.09
C VAL A 151 6.97 12.04 -19.31
N LEU A 152 6.65 13.28 -19.70
CA LEU A 152 7.62 14.38 -19.78
C LEU A 152 7.51 15.27 -18.55
N ILE A 153 8.66 15.73 -18.05
CA ILE A 153 8.78 16.72 -16.99
C ILE A 153 9.70 17.85 -17.44
N VAL A 154 9.64 18.99 -16.75
CA VAL A 154 10.76 19.93 -16.74
C VAL A 154 11.85 19.32 -15.87
N GLU A 155 13.10 19.36 -16.35
CA GLU A 155 14.25 18.93 -15.57
C GLU A 155 14.27 19.62 -14.19
N ARG A 156 14.49 18.81 -13.14
CA ARG A 156 14.36 19.24 -11.75
C ARG A 156 15.69 19.05 -11.01
N PRO A 157 15.98 19.92 -10.01
CA PRO A 157 17.18 19.77 -9.20
C PRO A 157 17.14 18.45 -8.41
N PRO A 158 18.31 17.87 -8.09
CA PRO A 158 18.39 16.75 -7.16
C PRO A 158 17.90 17.17 -5.77
N THR A 159 17.48 16.20 -4.96
CA THR A 159 17.02 16.45 -3.61
C THR A 159 18.16 16.74 -2.64
N LEU A 160 17.86 17.58 -1.64
CA LEU A 160 18.71 17.84 -0.49
C LEU A 160 18.53 16.80 0.64
N LEU A 161 17.59 15.86 0.50
CA LEU A 161 17.51 14.76 1.45
C LEU A 161 18.80 13.93 1.39
N PRO A 162 19.34 13.52 2.55
CA PRO A 162 20.44 12.58 2.59
C PRO A 162 20.00 11.19 2.09
N HIS A 163 20.96 10.41 1.58
CA HIS A 163 20.74 9.01 1.23
C HIS A 163 20.26 8.19 2.44
N PRO A 164 19.42 7.16 2.26
CA PRO A 164 18.97 6.32 3.36
C PRO A 164 20.14 5.52 3.94
N HIS A 165 20.11 5.31 5.26
CA HIS A 165 21.15 4.58 5.98
C HIS A 165 20.53 3.68 7.05
N PRO A 166 20.96 2.40 7.20
CA PRO A 166 20.33 1.45 8.13
C PRO A 166 20.22 1.95 9.57
N GLU A 167 21.25 2.61 10.09
CA GLU A 167 21.23 3.21 11.43
C GLU A 167 20.11 4.26 11.60
N ILE A 168 19.92 5.10 10.58
CA ILE A 168 18.94 6.19 10.60
C ILE A 168 17.52 5.61 10.45
N GLU A 169 17.33 4.61 9.61
CA GLU A 169 16.05 3.91 9.48
C GLU A 169 15.67 3.15 10.76
N ALA A 170 16.65 2.51 11.43
CA ALA A 170 16.42 1.86 12.72
C ALA A 170 15.97 2.89 13.78
N MET A 171 16.66 4.04 13.87
CA MET A 171 16.31 5.13 14.77
C MET A 171 14.91 5.69 14.48
N ARG A 172 14.59 5.92 13.20
CA ARG A 172 13.26 6.37 12.76
C ARG A 172 12.17 5.38 13.13
N GLY A 173 12.38 4.09 12.86
CA GLY A 173 11.44 3.04 13.25
C GLY A 173 11.20 3.00 14.76
N ALA A 174 12.26 3.14 15.57
CA ALA A 174 12.13 3.20 17.03
C ALA A 174 11.30 4.41 17.51
N TYR A 175 11.48 5.59 16.88
CA TYR A 175 10.68 6.76 17.21
C TYR A 175 9.23 6.64 16.77
N ILE A 176 8.94 6.00 15.64
CA ILE A 176 7.56 5.70 15.22
C ILE A 176 6.88 4.79 16.25
N VAL A 177 7.53 3.69 16.67
CA VAL A 177 7.01 2.80 17.72
C VAL A 177 6.71 3.60 19.00
N LYS A 178 7.62 4.47 19.41
CA LYS A 178 7.46 5.30 20.60
C LYS A 178 6.29 6.27 20.47
N LEU A 179 6.10 6.86 19.29
CA LEU A 179 5.05 7.82 19.02
C LEU A 179 3.67 7.14 18.98
N ILE A 180 3.56 5.96 18.36
CA ILE A 180 2.34 5.13 18.38
C ILE A 180 1.96 4.76 19.82
N LYS A 181 2.90 4.24 20.62
CA LYS A 181 2.63 3.90 22.04
C LYS A 181 2.19 5.12 22.84
N THR A 182 2.81 6.28 22.59
CA THR A 182 2.42 7.52 23.26
C THR A 182 1.01 7.96 22.85
N TYR A 183 0.65 7.81 21.57
CA TYR A 183 -0.69 8.10 21.07
C TYR A 183 -1.74 7.20 21.73
N GLU A 184 -1.50 5.89 21.77
CA GLU A 184 -2.37 4.92 22.44
C GLU A 184 -2.54 5.24 23.94
N ASP A 185 -1.44 5.54 24.64
CA ASP A 185 -1.44 5.94 26.04
C ASP A 185 -2.26 7.22 26.27
N LEU A 186 -2.13 8.23 25.39
CA LEU A 186 -2.86 9.49 25.53
C LEU A 186 -4.36 9.30 25.29
N CYS A 187 -4.77 8.53 24.28
CA CYS A 187 -6.17 8.16 24.05
C CYS A 187 -6.77 7.46 25.27
N MET A 188 -6.05 6.48 25.82
CA MET A 188 -6.51 5.71 26.97
C MET A 188 -6.59 6.56 28.23
N ARG A 189 -5.51 7.26 28.60
CA ARG A 189 -5.43 7.97 29.89
C ARG A 189 -6.21 9.28 29.93
N ARG A 190 -6.33 9.99 28.79
CA ARG A 190 -7.00 11.31 28.77
C ARG A 190 -8.44 11.24 28.31
N GLN A 191 -8.79 10.28 27.45
CA GLN A 191 -10.14 10.19 26.86
C GLN A 191 -10.86 8.89 27.21
N ASN A 192 -10.20 7.94 27.87
CA ASN A 192 -10.76 6.62 28.22
C ASN A 192 -11.28 5.85 26.99
N ILE A 193 -10.61 6.02 25.85
CA ILE A 193 -10.89 5.28 24.62
C ILE A 193 -9.64 4.53 24.15
N LYS A 194 -9.82 3.45 23.41
CA LYS A 194 -8.72 2.92 22.59
C LYS A 194 -8.43 3.91 21.46
N ALA A 195 -7.17 4.04 21.07
CA ALA A 195 -6.82 4.77 19.87
C ALA A 195 -7.66 4.25 18.69
N PRO A 196 -8.35 5.12 17.94
CA PRO A 196 -9.06 4.72 16.73
C PRO A 196 -8.15 3.93 15.79
N ARG A 197 -8.65 2.80 15.29
CA ARG A 197 -7.88 1.85 14.47
C ARG A 197 -7.31 2.56 13.24
N ASP A 198 -6.00 2.41 13.01
CA ASP A 198 -5.26 2.97 11.86
C ASP A 198 -5.27 4.51 11.73
N SER A 199 -5.82 5.23 12.70
CA SER A 199 -5.90 6.69 12.65
C SER A 199 -4.53 7.36 12.74
N PHE A 200 -3.54 6.68 13.33
CA PHE A 200 -2.16 7.16 13.35
C PHE A 200 -1.53 7.15 11.94
N ASN A 201 -1.80 6.10 11.16
CA ASN A 201 -1.30 5.99 9.79
C ASN A 201 -1.99 7.04 8.89
N ARG A 202 -3.30 7.25 9.06
CA ARG A 202 -4.03 8.33 8.39
C ARG A 202 -3.53 9.71 8.80
N TRP A 203 -3.20 9.91 10.07
CA TRP A 203 -2.55 11.13 10.54
C TRP A 203 -1.21 11.39 9.85
N LEU A 204 -0.34 10.38 9.71
CA LEU A 204 0.92 10.53 8.96
C LEU A 204 0.67 10.99 7.52
N MET A 205 -0.26 10.32 6.82
CA MET A 205 -0.62 10.67 5.44
C MET A 205 -1.18 12.09 5.33
N GLU A 206 -2.14 12.43 6.18
CA GLU A 206 -2.80 13.73 6.19
C GLU A 206 -1.81 14.86 6.50
N ARG A 207 -0.97 14.69 7.53
CA ARG A 207 0.05 15.69 7.86
C ARG A 207 1.05 15.89 6.72
N LYS A 208 1.46 14.83 6.03
CA LYS A 208 2.40 14.91 4.89
C LYS A 208 1.85 15.67 3.68
N VAL A 209 0.55 15.91 3.58
CA VAL A 209 -0.04 16.79 2.55
C VAL A 209 0.41 18.23 2.72
N ILE A 210 0.58 18.69 3.97
CA ILE A 210 0.85 20.09 4.33
C ILE A 210 2.21 20.29 5.03
N ASP A 211 2.98 19.22 5.18
CA ASP A 211 4.25 19.25 5.90
C ASP A 211 5.35 19.87 5.03
N HIS A 212 5.98 20.92 5.56
CA HIS A 212 7.17 21.53 4.99
C HIS A 212 8.44 21.14 5.77
N GLY A 213 8.36 20.05 6.54
CA GLY A 213 9.46 19.47 7.31
C GLY A 213 10.50 18.75 6.45
N CYS A 214 11.53 18.23 7.10
CA CYS A 214 12.68 17.60 6.43
C CYS A 214 12.80 16.08 6.61
N ASP A 215 11.96 15.45 7.43
CA ASP A 215 11.96 13.99 7.54
C ASP A 215 11.01 13.37 6.50
N PRO A 216 11.37 12.30 5.81
CA PRO A 216 10.53 11.69 4.79
C PRO A 216 9.27 10.99 5.34
N LEU A 217 9.21 10.68 6.64
CA LEU A 217 8.10 9.94 7.27
C LEU A 217 7.38 10.77 8.34
N LEU A 218 8.13 11.34 9.27
CA LEU A 218 7.56 12.08 10.41
C LEU A 218 7.22 13.52 10.01
N PRO A 219 6.00 14.01 10.30
CA PRO A 219 5.67 15.43 10.11
C PRO A 219 6.39 16.29 11.15
N SER A 220 6.86 17.46 10.75
CA SER A 220 7.62 18.35 11.65
C SER A 220 7.42 19.84 11.43
N TYR A 221 6.80 20.26 10.33
CA TYR A 221 6.45 21.65 10.09
C TYR A 221 5.12 21.75 9.33
N CYS A 222 4.01 21.64 10.07
CA CYS A 222 2.64 21.69 9.56
C CYS A 222 1.90 22.91 10.12
N VAL A 223 1.11 23.59 9.28
CA VAL A 223 0.19 24.65 9.70
C VAL A 223 -1.20 24.36 9.12
N PRO A 224 -2.24 24.14 9.95
CA PRO A 224 -2.25 24.17 11.41
C PRO A 224 -1.62 22.92 12.05
N GLU A 225 -1.13 23.05 13.30
CA GLU A 225 -0.52 21.94 14.05
C GLU A 225 -1.53 20.83 14.42
N ILE A 226 -2.77 21.21 14.73
CA ILE A 226 -3.85 20.27 15.04
C ILE A 226 -4.27 19.56 13.75
N SER A 227 -4.20 18.24 13.76
CA SER A 227 -4.68 17.43 12.64
C SER A 227 -6.20 17.32 12.65
N PRO A 228 -6.89 17.74 11.57
CA PRO A 228 -8.33 17.54 11.46
C PRO A 228 -8.68 16.05 11.38
N SER A 229 -7.86 15.22 10.71
CA SER A 229 -8.08 13.77 10.65
C SER A 229 -8.00 13.12 12.03
N MET A 230 -6.89 13.30 12.75
CA MET A 230 -6.72 12.72 14.08
C MET A 230 -7.80 13.22 15.06
N TYR A 231 -8.07 14.54 15.05
CA TYR A 231 -9.10 15.13 15.89
C TYR A 231 -10.48 14.50 15.63
N ARG A 232 -10.91 14.49 14.36
CA ARG A 232 -12.22 13.93 13.96
C ARG A 232 -12.36 12.47 14.36
N GLU A 233 -11.33 11.66 14.15
CA GLU A 233 -11.39 10.24 14.49
C GLU A 233 -11.44 9.97 16.00
N ILE A 234 -10.67 10.72 16.81
CA ILE A 234 -10.75 10.62 18.27
C ILE A 234 -12.14 11.06 18.75
N MET A 235 -12.64 12.20 18.26
CA MET A 235 -13.95 12.73 18.66
C MET A 235 -15.09 11.76 18.33
N ASN A 236 -15.02 11.06 17.20
CA ASN A 236 -16.02 10.07 16.79
C ASN A 236 -16.11 8.85 17.73
N ASP A 237 -15.02 8.50 18.40
CA ASP A 237 -14.96 7.38 19.34
C ASP A 237 -15.24 7.80 20.80
N ILE A 238 -15.46 9.10 21.07
CA ILE A 238 -15.87 9.64 22.37
C ILE A 238 -17.40 9.73 22.47
N PRO A 239 -18.02 9.33 23.60
CA PRO A 239 -17.44 8.73 24.80
C PRO A 239 -17.16 7.23 24.64
N LEU A 240 -17.66 6.63 23.57
CA LEU A 240 -17.54 5.21 23.26
C LEU A 240 -17.68 5.01 21.75
N LYS A 241 -16.76 4.24 21.15
CA LYS A 241 -16.91 3.77 19.77
C LYS A 241 -18.18 2.95 19.59
N ILE A 242 -19.11 3.47 18.81
CA ILE A 242 -20.36 2.78 18.47
C ILE A 242 -20.11 1.79 17.33
N VAL A 243 -20.43 0.52 17.57
CA VAL A 243 -20.39 -0.55 16.57
C VAL A 243 -21.78 -1.09 16.33
N LYS A 244 -22.05 -1.63 15.14
CA LYS A 244 -23.33 -2.29 14.86
C LYS A 244 -23.44 -3.57 15.71
N PRO A 245 -24.36 -3.63 16.69
CA PRO A 245 -24.49 -4.82 17.53
C PRO A 245 -25.02 -6.00 16.71
N LYS A 246 -24.51 -7.21 16.97
CA LYS A 246 -24.97 -8.44 16.31
C LYS A 246 -26.27 -8.97 16.91
N PHE A 247 -26.44 -8.81 18.22
CA PHE A 247 -27.59 -9.31 18.95
C PHE A 247 -28.25 -8.21 19.79
N THR A 248 -29.53 -8.40 20.13
CA THR A 248 -30.30 -7.48 21.00
C THR A 248 -29.62 -7.25 22.35
N GLY A 249 -29.02 -8.30 22.94
CA GLY A 249 -28.26 -8.18 24.18
C GLY A 249 -27.03 -7.26 24.05
N ASP A 250 -26.35 -7.28 22.91
CA ASP A 250 -25.23 -6.38 22.63
C ASP A 250 -25.71 -4.94 22.46
N ALA A 251 -26.86 -4.73 21.81
CA ALA A 251 -27.48 -3.41 21.66
C ALA A 251 -27.81 -2.79 23.02
N ARG A 252 -28.44 -3.56 23.91
CA ARG A 252 -28.70 -3.17 25.30
C ARG A 252 -27.41 -2.81 26.05
N LYS A 253 -26.38 -3.65 25.92
CA LYS A 253 -25.08 -3.44 26.57
C LYS A 253 -24.39 -2.18 26.06
N GLN A 254 -24.42 -1.92 24.75
CA GLN A 254 -23.84 -0.72 24.15
C GLN A 254 -24.56 0.55 24.61
N LEU A 255 -25.90 0.56 24.66
CA LEU A 255 -26.68 1.67 25.21
C LEU A 255 -26.27 1.98 26.66
N SER A 256 -26.20 0.95 27.52
CA SER A 256 -25.79 1.11 28.90
C SER A 256 -24.38 1.69 29.03
N LYS A 257 -23.41 1.15 28.26
CA LYS A 257 -22.03 1.63 28.27
C LYS A 257 -21.88 3.06 27.78
N TYR A 258 -22.64 3.45 26.75
CA TYR A 258 -22.62 4.82 26.26
C TYR A 258 -23.13 5.80 27.33
N ALA A 259 -24.25 5.49 27.98
CA ALA A 259 -24.80 6.32 29.06
C ALA A 259 -23.81 6.46 30.23
N GLU A 260 -23.18 5.36 30.63
CA GLU A 260 -22.16 5.33 31.68
C GLU A 260 -20.93 6.18 31.31
N ALA A 261 -20.39 6.00 30.11
CA ALA A 261 -19.23 6.74 29.63
C ALA A 261 -19.52 8.25 29.48
N ALA A 262 -20.69 8.62 28.95
CA ALA A 262 -21.13 10.00 28.85
C ALA A 262 -21.22 10.67 30.24
N LYS A 263 -21.82 9.99 31.22
CA LYS A 263 -21.90 10.46 32.60
C LYS A 263 -20.51 10.58 33.23
N HIS A 264 -19.64 9.60 33.02
CA HIS A 264 -18.26 9.64 33.54
C HIS A 264 -17.47 10.84 32.99
N ILE A 265 -17.54 11.13 31.70
CA ILE A 265 -16.84 12.29 31.09
C ILE A 265 -17.30 13.60 31.72
N ILE A 266 -18.62 13.82 31.83
CA ILE A 266 -19.16 15.09 32.33
C ILE A 266 -18.91 15.29 33.84
N GLU A 267 -18.68 14.21 34.58
CA GLU A 267 -18.36 14.22 36.01
C GLU A 267 -16.87 14.40 36.30
N SER A 268 -16.01 13.74 35.51
CA SER A 268 -14.56 13.77 35.68
C SER A 268 -13.89 15.01 35.10
N GLN A 269 -14.50 15.65 34.11
CA GLN A 269 -13.92 16.81 33.41
C GLN A 269 -14.60 18.13 33.81
N SER A 270 -13.88 19.24 33.58
CA SER A 270 -14.45 20.58 33.76
C SER A 270 -15.48 20.87 32.68
N ALA A 271 -16.75 20.94 33.07
CA ALA A 271 -17.87 21.19 32.17
C ALA A 271 -18.82 22.23 32.75
N LYS A 272 -19.53 22.96 31.88
CA LYS A 272 -20.56 23.93 32.25
C LYS A 272 -21.66 23.26 33.09
N ALA A 273 -22.22 23.99 34.05
CA ALA A 273 -23.26 23.46 34.95
C ALA A 273 -24.49 22.94 34.18
N GLU A 274 -24.88 23.64 33.11
CA GLU A 274 -25.99 23.21 32.25
C GLU A 274 -25.67 21.91 31.51
N SER A 275 -24.49 21.80 30.89
CA SER A 275 -24.02 20.57 30.25
C SER A 275 -24.00 19.38 31.23
N LYS A 276 -23.55 19.60 32.48
CA LYS A 276 -23.60 18.59 33.54
C LYS A 276 -25.03 18.13 33.84
N LYS A 277 -25.98 19.05 33.96
CA LYS A 277 -27.38 18.74 34.23
C LYS A 277 -28.00 17.93 33.10
N ILE A 278 -27.84 18.38 31.85
CA ILE A 278 -28.42 17.75 30.66
C ILE A 278 -27.89 16.32 30.48
N VAL A 279 -26.57 16.13 30.50
CA VAL A 279 -25.97 14.81 30.28
C VAL A 279 -26.35 13.84 31.40
N LYS A 280 -26.28 14.27 32.67
CA LYS A 280 -26.66 13.43 33.82
C LYS A 280 -28.12 13.03 33.78
N TRP A 281 -29.02 13.96 33.44
CA TRP A 281 -30.45 13.68 33.36
C TRP A 281 -30.75 12.65 32.26
N ASN A 282 -30.23 12.86 31.05
CA ASN A 282 -30.46 11.92 29.94
C ASN A 282 -29.86 10.52 30.20
N ALA A 283 -28.68 10.46 30.84
CA ALA A 283 -28.07 9.19 31.24
C ALA A 283 -28.92 8.46 32.28
N GLU A 284 -29.40 9.16 33.32
CA GLU A 284 -30.25 8.57 34.36
C GLU A 284 -31.62 8.15 33.80
N GLU A 285 -32.23 8.95 32.93
CA GLU A 285 -33.48 8.58 32.24
C GLU A 285 -33.28 7.31 31.39
N THR A 286 -32.12 7.16 30.75
CA THR A 286 -31.76 5.93 30.02
C THR A 286 -31.62 4.73 30.95
N PHE A 287 -30.96 4.88 32.10
CA PHE A 287 -30.85 3.80 33.09
C PHE A 287 -32.20 3.42 33.71
N GLN A 288 -33.09 4.39 33.94
CA GLN A 288 -34.45 4.11 34.40
C GLN A 288 -35.26 3.36 33.34
N TRP A 289 -35.17 3.77 32.08
CA TRP A 289 -35.82 3.07 30.97
C TRP A 289 -35.29 1.63 30.81
N LEU A 290 -33.97 1.43 30.91
CA LEU A 290 -33.35 0.09 30.87
C LEU A 290 -33.82 -0.83 32.02
N ARG A 291 -34.10 -0.27 33.20
CA ARG A 291 -34.61 -1.03 34.37
C ARG A 291 -36.09 -1.38 34.25
N ARG A 292 -36.91 -0.47 33.72
CA ARG A 292 -38.37 -0.65 33.63
C ARG A 292 -38.81 -1.46 32.42
N THR A 293 -38.07 -1.38 31.32
CA THR A 293 -38.49 -1.98 30.04
C THR A 293 -38.08 -3.45 29.99
N VAL A 294 -39.08 -4.33 29.93
CA VAL A 294 -38.92 -5.77 29.73
C VAL A 294 -39.28 -6.11 28.27
N GLY A 295 -38.43 -6.88 27.60
CA GLY A 295 -38.70 -7.36 26.23
C GLY A 295 -38.52 -6.33 25.11
N ALA A 296 -37.77 -5.23 25.32
CA ALA A 296 -37.46 -4.28 24.25
C ALA A 296 -36.73 -4.95 23.07
N SER A 297 -37.09 -4.53 21.86
CA SER A 297 -36.52 -5.01 20.61
C SER A 297 -35.12 -4.48 20.34
N TYR A 298 -34.48 -4.99 19.29
CA TYR A 298 -33.20 -4.45 18.82
C TYR A 298 -33.34 -2.99 18.40
N GLU A 299 -34.38 -2.64 17.63
CA GLU A 299 -34.65 -1.28 17.18
C GLU A 299 -34.85 -0.32 18.36
N ASP A 300 -35.60 -0.71 19.39
CA ASP A 300 -35.84 0.13 20.57
C ASP A 300 -34.52 0.57 21.24
N PHE A 301 -33.54 -0.33 21.36
CA PHE A 301 -32.23 0.00 21.92
C PHE A 301 -31.42 0.91 21.00
N GLN A 302 -31.52 0.74 19.68
CA GLN A 302 -30.83 1.62 18.72
C GLN A 302 -31.44 3.02 18.72
N ASP A 303 -32.77 3.14 18.73
CA ASP A 303 -33.48 4.41 18.76
C ASP A 303 -33.20 5.17 20.06
N ARG A 304 -33.18 4.45 21.18
CA ARG A 304 -32.82 5.05 22.48
C ARG A 304 -31.37 5.52 22.52
N LEU A 305 -30.44 4.76 21.94
CA LEU A 305 -29.04 5.16 21.82
C LEU A 305 -28.88 6.40 20.93
N PHE A 306 -29.58 6.43 19.78
CA PHE A 306 -29.59 7.59 18.89
C PHE A 306 -30.13 8.83 19.61
N HIS A 307 -31.23 8.70 20.33
CA HIS A 307 -31.79 9.78 21.14
C HIS A 307 -30.79 10.29 22.18
N LEU A 308 -30.23 9.38 22.99
CA LEU A 308 -29.25 9.72 24.02
C LEU A 308 -28.02 10.42 23.43
N LYS A 309 -27.48 9.89 22.33
CA LYS A 309 -26.36 10.51 21.61
C LYS A 309 -26.69 11.92 21.17
N ARG A 310 -27.86 12.12 20.52
CA ARG A 310 -28.29 13.43 20.03
C ARG A 310 -28.38 14.49 21.14
N GLN A 311 -28.81 14.09 22.34
CA GLN A 311 -28.93 15.00 23.49
C GLN A 311 -27.57 15.27 24.16
N CYS A 312 -26.70 14.26 24.26
CA CYS A 312 -25.45 14.38 25.01
C CYS A 312 -24.26 14.88 24.17
N GLU A 313 -24.19 14.54 22.88
CA GLU A 313 -23.01 14.75 22.03
C GLU A 313 -22.51 16.21 22.00
N PRO A 314 -23.36 17.24 21.80
CA PRO A 314 -22.89 18.64 21.80
C PRO A 314 -22.18 19.03 23.10
N HIS A 315 -22.68 18.55 24.24
CA HIS A 315 -22.13 18.84 25.57
C HIS A 315 -20.84 18.07 25.84
N LEU A 316 -20.77 16.81 25.39
CA LEU A 316 -19.56 16.00 25.50
C LEU A 316 -18.44 16.56 24.62
N VAL A 317 -18.76 16.89 23.36
CA VAL A 317 -17.84 17.51 22.39
C VAL A 317 -17.24 18.79 22.96
N GLU A 318 -18.07 19.69 23.48
CA GLU A 318 -17.60 20.94 24.10
C GLU A 318 -16.67 20.67 25.29
N THR A 319 -17.00 19.68 26.12
CA THR A 319 -16.23 19.34 27.34
C THR A 319 -14.84 18.79 27.01
N VAL A 320 -14.74 17.91 26.01
CA VAL A 320 -13.47 17.22 25.69
C VAL A 320 -12.62 17.95 24.66
N LYS A 321 -13.16 18.94 23.95
CA LYS A 321 -12.52 19.60 22.79
C LYS A 321 -11.06 19.99 23.06
N SER A 322 -10.81 20.77 24.10
CA SER A 322 -9.46 21.27 24.42
C SER A 322 -8.49 20.14 24.78
N ASN A 323 -8.98 19.08 25.43
CA ASN A 323 -8.18 17.91 25.78
C ASN A 323 -7.78 17.10 24.55
N VAL A 324 -8.67 16.97 23.56
CA VAL A 324 -8.38 16.30 22.28
C VAL A 324 -7.45 17.14 21.40
N GLU A 325 -7.66 18.46 21.34
CA GLU A 325 -6.73 19.38 20.66
C GLU A 325 -5.32 19.30 21.27
N ALA A 326 -5.21 19.34 22.60
CA ALA A 326 -3.94 19.22 23.30
C ALA A 326 -3.26 17.85 23.09
N LEU A 327 -4.03 16.77 22.93
CA LEU A 327 -3.51 15.46 22.55
C LEU A 327 -2.91 15.50 21.14
N CYS A 328 -3.64 16.04 20.15
CA CYS A 328 -3.18 16.14 18.77
C CYS A 328 -1.88 16.97 18.68
N VAL A 329 -1.85 18.13 19.32
CA VAL A 329 -0.65 19.01 19.39
C VAL A 329 0.52 18.28 20.06
N LYS A 330 0.27 17.51 21.14
CA LYS A 330 1.34 16.79 21.84
C LYS A 330 2.00 15.75 20.93
N ILE A 331 1.22 15.00 20.15
CA ILE A 331 1.75 14.02 19.19
C ILE A 331 2.53 14.71 18.07
N TYR A 332 2.01 15.80 17.51
CA TYR A 332 2.73 16.59 16.52
C TYR A 332 4.08 17.12 17.05
N HIS A 333 4.13 17.71 18.25
CA HIS A 333 5.37 18.23 18.81
C HIS A 333 6.41 17.13 19.10
N LEU A 334 5.97 15.96 19.56
CA LEU A 334 6.86 14.81 19.73
C LEU A 334 7.40 14.32 18.39
N SER A 335 6.57 14.27 17.35
CA SER A 335 6.99 13.98 15.98
C SER A 335 8.05 14.96 15.48
N ALA A 336 7.82 16.27 15.65
CA ALA A 336 8.77 17.30 15.27
C ALA A 336 10.10 17.19 16.04
N GLU A 337 10.05 16.87 17.33
CA GLU A 337 11.25 16.60 18.14
C GLU A 337 12.02 15.37 17.63
N HIS A 338 11.34 14.28 17.32
CA HIS A 338 11.95 13.06 16.80
C HIS A 338 12.55 13.29 15.41
N SER A 339 11.84 14.01 14.53
CA SER A 339 12.34 14.43 13.21
C SER A 339 13.64 15.24 13.33
N ARG A 340 13.72 16.20 14.25
CA ARG A 340 14.97 16.93 14.52
C ARG A 340 16.12 16.03 14.98
N LYS A 341 15.87 15.13 15.94
CA LYS A 341 16.88 14.19 16.44
C LYS A 341 17.40 13.25 15.35
N ILE A 342 16.52 12.77 14.49
CA ILE A 342 16.89 11.95 13.31
C ILE A 342 17.75 12.78 12.36
N ARG A 343 17.33 14.01 12.04
CA ARG A 343 18.07 14.90 11.14
C ARG A 343 19.47 15.21 11.69
N ASP A 344 19.59 15.57 12.97
CA ASP A 344 20.86 15.87 13.62
C ASP A 344 21.80 14.66 13.57
N ARG A 345 21.29 13.46 13.87
CA ARG A 345 22.09 12.23 13.77
C ARG A 345 22.52 11.94 12.34
N HIS A 346 21.63 12.17 11.37
CA HIS A 346 21.94 11.94 9.95
C HIS A 346 23.01 12.92 9.44
N ILE A 347 22.92 14.20 9.82
CA ILE A 347 23.97 15.20 9.52
C ILE A 347 25.30 14.78 10.14
N GLN A 348 25.29 14.33 11.39
CA GLN A 348 26.50 13.86 12.05
C GLN A 348 27.11 12.66 11.32
N LEU A 349 26.28 11.69 10.90
CA LEU A 349 26.72 10.53 10.13
C LEU A 349 27.37 10.93 8.80
N LEU A 350 26.84 11.94 8.10
CA LEU A 350 27.46 12.47 6.89
C LEU A 350 28.83 13.09 7.19
N LYS A 351 28.93 13.90 8.25
CA LYS A 351 30.22 14.49 8.69
C LYS A 351 31.24 13.43 9.06
N ASP A 352 30.84 12.38 9.77
CA ASP A 352 31.70 11.25 10.15
C ASP A 352 32.24 10.50 8.91
N ASN A 353 31.52 10.56 7.78
CA ASN A 353 31.93 10.01 6.49
C ASN A 353 32.65 11.03 5.57
N GLY A 354 32.96 12.23 6.07
CA GLY A 354 33.59 13.28 5.27
C GLY A 354 32.68 13.88 4.18
N ILE A 355 31.36 13.75 4.32
CA ILE A 355 30.37 14.29 3.40
C ILE A 355 29.83 15.60 3.97
N HIS A 356 30.07 16.70 3.28
CA HIS A 356 29.56 18.02 3.64
C HIS A 356 28.21 18.30 2.98
N GLU A 357 27.39 19.12 3.63
CA GLU A 357 26.14 19.58 3.04
C GLU A 357 26.42 20.45 1.80
N PRO A 358 25.55 20.40 0.76
CA PRO A 358 25.72 21.23 -0.41
C PRO A 358 25.70 22.71 -0.02
N THR A 359 26.81 23.43 -0.27
CA THR A 359 26.98 24.85 0.09
C THR A 359 26.25 25.81 -0.84
N LEU A 360 25.86 25.36 -2.03
CA LEU A 360 25.16 26.17 -3.02
C LEU A 360 23.84 25.52 -3.41
N PRO A 361 22.74 26.28 -3.52
CA PRO A 361 21.55 25.78 -4.17
C PRO A 361 21.93 25.33 -5.60
N PRO A 362 21.42 24.17 -6.07
CA PRO A 362 21.67 23.73 -7.42
C PRO A 362 21.30 24.85 -8.40
N ALA A 363 22.14 25.06 -9.43
CA ALA A 363 21.87 26.07 -10.44
C ALA A 363 20.44 25.91 -10.97
N PRO A 364 19.71 27.02 -11.23
CA PRO A 364 18.35 26.93 -11.72
C PRO A 364 18.33 26.01 -12.95
N PRO A 365 17.46 24.99 -12.98
CA PRO A 365 17.47 24.03 -14.06
C PRO A 365 17.28 24.77 -15.38
N VAL A 366 18.06 24.39 -16.38
CA VAL A 366 17.74 24.75 -17.76
C VAL A 366 16.33 24.23 -18.01
N LEU A 367 15.42 25.07 -18.54
CA LEU A 367 14.03 24.72 -18.83
C LEU A 367 13.96 23.70 -19.98
N ARG A 368 14.45 22.49 -19.72
CA ARG A 368 14.55 21.39 -20.67
C ARG A 368 13.45 20.39 -20.36
N LYS A 369 12.61 20.11 -21.36
CA LYS A 369 11.66 19.00 -21.30
C LYS A 369 12.44 17.69 -21.44
N VAL A 370 12.25 16.77 -20.49
CA VAL A 370 12.92 15.47 -20.45
C VAL A 370 11.94 14.38 -20.07
N TRP A 371 12.22 13.13 -20.46
CA TRP A 371 11.50 11.98 -19.92
C TRP A 371 11.68 11.90 -18.40
N CYS A 372 10.63 11.51 -17.68
CA CYS A 372 10.71 11.44 -16.23
C CYS A 372 11.76 10.43 -15.76
N TYR A 373 12.52 10.81 -14.74
CA TYR A 373 13.56 9.99 -14.13
C TYR A 373 13.39 9.94 -12.62
N SER A 374 13.95 8.90 -11.99
CA SER A 374 13.96 8.73 -10.54
C SER A 374 14.55 9.95 -9.83
N VAL A 375 14.15 10.22 -8.58
CA VAL A 375 14.74 11.36 -7.85
C VAL A 375 16.24 11.12 -7.66
N GLN A 376 17.03 12.15 -7.91
CA GLN A 376 18.49 12.17 -7.74
C GLN A 376 18.87 12.87 -6.45
N PHE A 377 20.07 12.62 -5.93
CA PHE A 377 20.57 13.18 -4.67
C PHE A 377 21.69 14.19 -4.93
N CYS A 378 21.75 15.28 -4.15
CA CYS A 378 22.79 16.30 -4.27
C CYS A 378 24.14 15.90 -3.66
N VAL A 379 24.13 15.02 -2.66
CA VAL A 379 25.33 14.54 -1.96
C VAL A 379 25.61 13.09 -2.36
N PRO A 380 26.84 12.56 -2.23
CA PRO A 380 27.11 11.14 -2.41
C PRO A 380 26.53 10.28 -1.27
N SER A 381 26.35 8.98 -1.53
CA SER A 381 25.95 8.01 -0.51
C SER A 381 27.07 7.82 0.53
N PRO A 382 26.78 7.85 1.85
CA PRO A 382 27.74 7.47 2.86
C PRO A 382 28.08 5.97 2.76
N ARG A 383 29.17 5.57 3.42
CA ARG A 383 29.52 4.15 3.53
C ARG A 383 28.43 3.44 4.34
N VAL A 384 27.84 2.41 3.74
CA VAL A 384 26.81 1.60 4.42
C VAL A 384 27.46 0.52 5.31
N PRO A 385 26.84 0.17 6.44
CA PRO A 385 27.29 -0.93 7.28
C PRO A 385 27.07 -2.28 6.58
N VAL A 386 27.74 -3.31 7.06
CA VAL A 386 27.50 -4.68 6.60
C VAL A 386 26.10 -5.10 7.02
N VAL A 387 25.32 -5.57 6.05
CA VAL A 387 23.99 -6.14 6.26
C VAL A 387 24.05 -7.60 5.84
N GLU A 388 23.74 -8.49 6.78
CA GLU A 388 23.75 -9.93 6.53
C GLU A 388 22.44 -10.34 5.86
N TYR A 389 22.49 -11.37 5.02
CA TYR A 389 21.28 -11.94 4.43
C TYR A 389 21.39 -13.45 4.34
N THR A 390 20.26 -14.13 4.50
CA THR A 390 20.19 -15.58 4.48
C THR A 390 18.96 -16.01 3.68
N PRO A 391 19.14 -16.79 2.60
CA PRO A 391 18.00 -17.35 1.87
C PRO A 391 17.32 -18.42 2.73
N ASN A 392 16.00 -18.37 2.81
CA ASN A 392 15.18 -19.31 3.55
C ASN A 392 13.96 -19.71 2.69
N ARG A 393 14.05 -20.87 2.03
CA ARG A 393 13.02 -21.38 1.11
C ARG A 393 12.63 -20.33 0.06
N ASP A 394 11.43 -19.75 0.19
CA ASP A 394 10.83 -18.79 -0.75
C ASP A 394 11.01 -17.33 -0.33
N HIS A 395 11.78 -17.05 0.72
CA HIS A 395 12.07 -15.71 1.19
C HIS A 395 13.56 -15.49 1.50
N MET A 396 13.96 -14.23 1.57
CA MET A 396 15.27 -13.77 2.01
C MET A 396 15.09 -13.05 3.36
N GLU A 397 15.83 -13.49 4.37
CA GLU A 397 15.97 -12.76 5.62
C GLU A 397 17.14 -11.79 5.48
N ILE A 398 16.93 -10.51 5.80
CA ILE A 398 17.95 -9.46 5.75
C ILE A 398 18.11 -8.89 7.15
N LYS A 399 19.31 -8.97 7.72
CA LYS A 399 19.61 -8.71 9.12
C LYS A 399 20.57 -7.53 9.24
N TYR A 400 20.14 -6.51 9.97
CA TYR A 400 20.99 -5.39 10.36
C TYR A 400 21.26 -5.47 11.86
N THR A 401 22.54 -5.57 12.22
CA THR A 401 23.00 -5.60 13.61
C THR A 401 23.50 -4.21 13.99
N HIS A 402 22.77 -3.53 14.86
CA HIS A 402 23.19 -2.24 15.38
C HIS A 402 24.22 -2.42 16.50
N ALA A 403 25.27 -1.60 16.53
CA ALA A 403 26.30 -1.60 17.59
C ALA A 403 25.75 -1.46 19.03
N HIS A 404 24.53 -0.95 19.21
CA HIS A 404 23.94 -0.66 20.53
C HIS A 404 22.65 -1.45 20.81
N MET A 405 22.21 -2.36 19.91
CA MET A 405 21.05 -3.21 20.15
C MET A 405 21.49 -4.64 20.43
N SER A 406 20.84 -5.28 21.42
CA SER A 406 21.12 -6.65 21.82
C SER A 406 20.56 -7.71 20.87
N GLN A 407 19.63 -7.33 19.98
CA GLN A 407 19.03 -8.21 19.00
C GLN A 407 19.09 -7.56 17.60
N PRO A 408 19.39 -8.34 16.55
CA PRO A 408 19.41 -7.85 15.18
C PRO A 408 18.00 -7.49 14.71
N ASP A 409 17.90 -6.46 13.87
CA ASP A 409 16.66 -6.07 13.22
C ASP A 409 16.53 -6.81 11.89
N VAL A 410 15.57 -7.72 11.83
CA VAL A 410 15.37 -8.65 10.72
C VAL A 410 14.18 -8.22 9.88
N GLN A 411 14.42 -8.09 8.59
CA GLN A 411 13.39 -7.86 7.57
C GLN A 411 13.29 -9.10 6.68
N SER A 412 12.10 -9.39 6.17
CA SER A 412 11.86 -10.54 5.29
C SER A 412 11.17 -10.10 4.00
N ILE A 413 11.59 -10.69 2.88
CA ILE A 413 11.03 -10.43 1.56
C ILE A 413 10.98 -11.74 0.76
N ASN A 414 9.87 -12.00 0.07
CA ASN A 414 9.81 -13.17 -0.82
C ASN A 414 10.75 -13.01 -2.03
N LEU A 415 11.23 -14.12 -2.57
CA LEU A 415 12.23 -14.10 -3.64
C LEU A 415 11.72 -13.40 -4.91
N THR A 416 10.44 -13.53 -5.26
CA THR A 416 9.85 -12.89 -6.44
C THR A 416 9.91 -11.36 -6.35
N HIS A 417 9.60 -10.78 -5.18
CA HIS A 417 9.70 -9.34 -4.97
C HIS A 417 11.15 -8.88 -4.81
N LEU A 418 12.04 -9.70 -4.26
CA LEU A 418 13.48 -9.37 -4.24
C LEU A 418 14.02 -9.26 -5.67
N GLN A 419 13.68 -10.21 -6.55
CA GLN A 419 14.04 -10.16 -7.98
C GLN A 419 13.44 -8.93 -8.67
N LYS A 420 12.21 -8.56 -8.34
CA LYS A 420 11.58 -7.31 -8.82
C LYS A 420 12.38 -6.09 -8.40
N LEU A 421 12.73 -5.98 -7.12
CA LEU A 421 13.53 -4.86 -6.60
C LEU A 421 14.91 -4.83 -7.26
N GLU A 422 15.53 -5.98 -7.49
CA GLU A 422 16.80 -6.09 -8.20
C GLU A 422 16.70 -5.56 -9.64
N GLN A 423 15.63 -5.90 -10.36
CA GLN A 423 15.39 -5.39 -11.72
C GLN A 423 15.07 -3.89 -11.72
N LEU A 424 14.24 -3.41 -10.79
CA LEU A 424 13.98 -1.98 -10.60
C LEU A 424 15.27 -1.20 -10.29
N TYR A 425 16.15 -1.78 -9.47
CA TYR A 425 17.45 -1.21 -9.14
C TYR A 425 18.36 -1.11 -10.36
N ARG A 426 18.42 -2.15 -11.21
CA ARG A 426 19.16 -2.11 -12.49
C ARG A 426 18.73 -0.94 -13.38
N TYR A 427 17.42 -0.67 -13.44
CA TYR A 427 16.90 0.41 -14.29
C TYR A 427 17.13 1.81 -13.72
N ASN A 428 17.10 1.97 -12.40
CA ASN A 428 16.93 3.29 -11.79
C ASN A 428 18.09 3.74 -10.88
N CYS A 429 18.98 2.82 -10.48
CA CYS A 429 20.11 3.12 -9.61
C CYS A 429 21.39 3.37 -10.43
N TYR A 430 21.85 4.62 -10.44
CA TYR A 430 22.99 5.04 -11.26
C TYR A 430 24.33 5.02 -10.50
N ASP A 431 24.30 5.07 -9.17
CA ASP A 431 25.49 5.22 -8.32
C ASP A 431 26.07 3.91 -7.78
N ASP A 432 25.39 2.78 -8.01
CA ASP A 432 25.79 1.45 -7.51
C ASP A 432 25.63 0.36 -8.59
N LYS A 433 26.41 0.45 -9.66
CA LYS A 433 26.38 -0.52 -10.78
C LYS A 433 26.79 -1.94 -10.38
N LYS A 434 27.49 -2.10 -9.26
CA LYS A 434 28.00 -3.39 -8.77
C LYS A 434 27.09 -4.07 -7.75
N PHE A 435 26.00 -3.40 -7.33
CA PHE A 435 25.08 -3.89 -6.31
C PHE A 435 25.73 -4.02 -4.92
N ASP A 436 26.76 -3.23 -4.65
CA ASP A 436 27.47 -3.22 -3.36
C ASP A 436 26.57 -2.65 -2.23
N LEU A 437 25.60 -1.79 -2.58
CA LEU A 437 24.68 -1.12 -1.64
C LEU A 437 23.26 -1.71 -1.67
N PHE A 438 22.98 -2.60 -2.63
CA PHE A 438 21.63 -3.09 -2.92
C PHE A 438 20.91 -3.65 -1.68
N ILE A 439 21.52 -4.60 -0.97
CA ILE A 439 20.89 -5.26 0.20
C ILE A 439 20.64 -4.28 1.34
N ALA A 440 21.56 -3.34 1.59
CA ALA A 440 21.38 -2.31 2.62
C ALA A 440 20.22 -1.35 2.27
N ARG A 441 20.08 -0.98 0.99
CA ARG A 441 18.97 -0.15 0.50
C ARG A 441 17.64 -0.89 0.53
N VAL A 442 17.62 -2.19 0.20
CA VAL A 442 16.44 -3.05 0.37
C VAL A 442 16.03 -3.15 1.84
N TRP A 443 16.98 -3.32 2.76
CA TRP A 443 16.68 -3.32 4.19
C TRP A 443 16.06 -1.99 4.64
N CYS A 444 16.62 -0.85 4.22
CA CYS A 444 16.06 0.47 4.52
C CYS A 444 14.64 0.64 3.97
N LEU A 445 14.40 0.22 2.73
CA LEU A 445 13.09 0.22 2.09
C LEU A 445 12.08 -0.60 2.92
N LEU A 446 12.40 -1.85 3.24
CA LEU A 446 11.52 -2.72 4.02
C LEU A 446 11.25 -2.15 5.41
N LYS A 447 12.29 -1.66 6.08
CA LYS A 447 12.17 -1.04 7.40
C LYS A 447 11.29 0.21 7.37
N ARG A 448 11.40 1.03 6.32
CA ARG A 448 10.58 2.22 6.12
C ARG A 448 9.10 1.87 6.02
N TYR A 449 8.75 0.93 5.13
CA TYR A 449 7.35 0.50 4.96
C TYR A 449 6.81 -0.26 6.17
N GLN A 450 7.63 -1.06 6.86
CA GLN A 450 7.26 -1.67 8.15
C GLN A 450 6.89 -0.59 9.19
N SER A 451 7.72 0.45 9.29
CA SER A 451 7.50 1.55 10.23
C SER A 451 6.24 2.34 9.89
N PHE A 452 6.03 2.65 8.61
CA PHE A 452 4.84 3.37 8.14
C PHE A 452 3.53 2.58 8.35
N LEU A 453 3.53 1.28 8.08
CA LEU A 453 2.33 0.45 8.20
C LEU A 453 2.00 0.06 9.65
N GLY A 454 2.94 0.26 10.58
CA GLY A 454 2.74 -0.08 11.99
C GLY A 454 2.82 -1.58 12.30
N ASN A 455 3.33 -2.41 11.37
CA ASN A 455 3.47 -3.87 11.50
C ASN A 455 4.65 -4.28 12.41
N LEU A 456 4.71 -3.71 13.61
CA LEU A 456 5.85 -3.80 14.52
C LEU A 456 5.71 -4.90 15.57
N THR A 457 4.52 -5.52 15.68
CA THR A 457 4.27 -6.66 16.56
C THR A 457 3.68 -7.82 15.78
N THR A 458 4.23 -9.01 15.93
CA THR A 458 3.74 -10.28 15.34
C THR A 458 2.31 -10.66 15.80
N SER A 459 1.73 -9.88 16.72
CA SER A 459 0.40 -10.03 17.30
C SER A 459 -0.59 -8.95 16.85
N SER A 460 -0.21 -8.06 15.94
CA SER A 460 -1.11 -7.01 15.42
C SER A 460 -2.10 -7.61 14.43
N GLN A 461 -3.38 -7.37 14.72
CA GLN A 461 -4.50 -7.59 13.81
C GLN A 461 -4.19 -6.96 12.45
N GLU A 462 -4.55 -7.62 11.35
CA GLU A 462 -4.32 -7.15 9.97
C GLU A 462 -4.54 -5.63 9.86
N CYS A 463 -3.50 -4.87 9.51
CA CYS A 463 -3.61 -3.44 9.24
C CYS A 463 -4.69 -3.23 8.17
N GLU A 464 -5.63 -2.30 8.38
CA GLU A 464 -6.63 -2.02 7.36
C GLU A 464 -5.90 -1.50 6.11
N LEU A 465 -6.15 -2.14 4.96
CA LEU A 465 -5.47 -1.82 3.71
C LEU A 465 -5.76 -0.35 3.35
N THR A 466 -4.77 0.53 3.57
CA THR A 466 -4.87 1.95 3.19
C THR A 466 -4.96 2.12 1.68
N GLN A 467 -4.47 1.13 0.92
CA GLN A 467 -4.49 1.08 -0.54
C GLN A 467 -4.30 -0.38 -0.98
N ALA A 468 -4.89 -0.77 -2.12
CA ALA A 468 -4.63 -2.04 -2.78
C ALA A 468 -4.25 -1.79 -4.24
N ALA A 469 -3.32 -2.58 -4.79
CA ALA A 469 -2.96 -2.52 -6.21
C ALA A 469 -4.15 -2.97 -7.08
N LEU A 470 -4.23 -2.43 -8.29
CA LEU A 470 -5.21 -2.89 -9.28
C LEU A 470 -4.80 -4.27 -9.82
N PRO A 471 -5.76 -5.10 -10.28
CA PRO A 471 -5.45 -6.36 -10.95
C PRO A 471 -4.58 -6.15 -12.19
N VAL A 472 -3.70 -7.10 -12.49
CA VAL A 472 -2.79 -7.07 -13.66
C VAL A 472 -3.55 -6.82 -14.97
N SER A 473 -4.68 -7.49 -15.18
CA SER A 473 -5.51 -7.33 -16.38
C SER A 473 -6.09 -5.91 -16.52
N VAL A 474 -6.29 -5.19 -15.41
CA VAL A 474 -6.71 -3.79 -15.44
C VAL A 474 -5.56 -2.90 -15.90
N PHE A 475 -4.34 -3.12 -15.39
CA PHE A 475 -3.16 -2.38 -15.87
C PHE A 475 -2.86 -2.63 -17.35
N GLU A 476 -2.94 -3.88 -17.80
CA GLU A 476 -2.79 -4.23 -19.23
C GLU A 476 -3.82 -3.51 -20.11
N CYS A 477 -5.07 -3.42 -19.65
CA CYS A 477 -6.12 -2.69 -20.35
C CYS A 477 -5.84 -1.19 -20.39
N LEU A 478 -5.47 -0.59 -19.25
CA LEU A 478 -5.11 0.83 -19.14
C LEU A 478 -3.93 1.19 -20.06
N GLN A 479 -2.90 0.36 -20.09
CA GLN A 479 -1.74 0.54 -20.95
C GLN A 479 -2.11 0.41 -22.43
N ARG A 480 -2.84 -0.64 -22.81
CA ARG A 480 -3.18 -0.93 -24.21
C ARG A 480 -4.15 0.09 -24.82
N HIS A 481 -5.15 0.53 -24.05
CA HIS A 481 -6.25 1.35 -24.58
C HIS A 481 -6.10 2.84 -24.29
N PHE A 482 -5.39 3.21 -23.23
CA PHE A 482 -5.24 4.62 -22.81
C PHE A 482 -3.78 5.06 -22.74
N GLY A 483 -2.83 4.20 -23.12
CA GLY A 483 -1.40 4.52 -23.12
C GLY A 483 -0.82 4.76 -21.72
N VAL A 484 -1.51 4.31 -20.67
CA VAL A 484 -1.04 4.50 -19.29
C VAL A 484 0.31 3.84 -19.11
N SER A 485 1.29 4.60 -18.61
CA SER A 485 2.65 4.10 -18.36
C SER A 485 3.19 4.43 -16.97
N PHE A 486 2.39 5.06 -16.11
CA PHE A 486 2.85 5.62 -14.84
C PHE A 486 1.78 5.52 -13.75
N GLU A 487 2.19 5.11 -12.55
CA GLU A 487 1.33 5.10 -11.34
C GLU A 487 1.61 6.32 -10.45
N CYS A 488 0.60 7.13 -10.17
CA CYS A 488 0.76 8.31 -9.30
C CYS A 488 0.85 7.96 -7.80
N PHE A 489 0.38 6.79 -7.40
CA PHE A 489 0.43 6.34 -6.01
C PHE A 489 0.83 4.87 -5.96
N ALA A 490 2.11 4.60 -5.74
CA ALA A 490 2.62 3.25 -5.59
C ALA A 490 3.82 3.21 -4.61
N SER A 491 4.47 2.08 -4.58
CA SER A 491 5.70 1.75 -3.85
C SER A 491 6.54 0.81 -4.72
N PRO A 492 7.84 0.65 -4.45
CA PRO A 492 8.63 -0.37 -5.11
C PRO A 492 8.03 -1.79 -5.01
N MET A 493 7.32 -2.07 -3.91
CA MET A 493 6.69 -3.36 -3.64
C MET A 493 5.47 -3.60 -4.53
N ASN A 494 4.58 -2.63 -4.67
CA ASN A 494 3.28 -2.81 -5.33
C ASN A 494 3.16 -2.21 -6.74
N CYS A 495 4.18 -1.49 -7.24
CA CYS A 495 4.11 -0.88 -8.57
C CYS A 495 3.98 -1.94 -9.69
N TYR A 496 3.19 -1.63 -10.71
CA TYR A 496 3.10 -2.39 -11.94
C TYR A 496 4.16 -1.94 -12.96
N PHE A 497 4.36 -0.63 -13.11
CA PHE A 497 5.38 -0.05 -14.01
C PHE A 497 6.70 0.23 -13.27
N ARG A 498 7.80 0.41 -14.03
CA ARG A 498 9.09 0.85 -13.45
C ARG A 498 9.17 2.36 -13.17
N GLN A 499 8.12 3.10 -13.47
CA GLN A 499 7.98 4.53 -13.18
C GLN A 499 6.70 4.81 -12.42
N TYR A 500 6.85 5.40 -11.23
CA TYR A 500 5.75 5.69 -10.35
C TYR A 500 6.12 6.81 -9.38
N CYS A 501 5.12 7.42 -8.77
CA CYS A 501 5.26 8.27 -7.60
C CYS A 501 5.07 7.44 -6.32
N SER A 502 5.83 7.75 -5.28
CA SER A 502 5.72 7.11 -3.96
C SER A 502 5.99 8.11 -2.85
N ALA A 503 5.59 7.76 -1.61
CA ALA A 503 5.74 8.63 -0.46
C ALA A 503 7.20 8.86 -0.04
N PHE A 504 8.05 7.84 -0.15
CA PHE A 504 9.39 7.81 0.47
C PHE A 504 10.49 7.85 -0.57
N TYR A 505 10.65 9.00 -1.22
CA TYR A 505 11.56 9.11 -2.35
C TYR A 505 13.04 9.00 -1.99
N ASP A 506 13.41 9.18 -0.73
CA ASP A 506 14.78 8.93 -0.26
C ASP A 506 15.13 7.42 -0.33
N THR A 507 14.20 6.52 -0.02
CA THR A 507 14.40 5.07 -0.15
C THR A 507 14.01 4.53 -1.53
N ASP A 508 12.95 5.06 -2.11
CA ASP A 508 12.26 4.40 -3.23
C ASP A 508 12.84 4.80 -4.59
N SER A 509 13.62 5.87 -4.67
CA SER A 509 14.13 6.38 -5.95
C SER A 509 15.13 5.45 -6.61
N TYR A 510 15.91 4.70 -5.83
CA TYR A 510 16.77 3.64 -6.38
C TYR A 510 15.98 2.54 -7.08
N PHE A 511 14.70 2.42 -6.77
CA PHE A 511 13.78 1.42 -7.33
C PHE A 511 12.74 2.04 -8.27
N GLY A 512 12.92 3.29 -8.70
CA GLY A 512 12.08 3.93 -9.72
C GLY A 512 11.05 4.93 -9.23
N SER A 513 11.06 5.33 -7.96
CA SER A 513 10.21 6.42 -7.51
C SER A 513 10.61 7.77 -8.12
N ARG A 514 9.60 8.52 -8.57
CA ARG A 514 9.71 9.94 -8.98
C ARG A 514 9.37 10.87 -7.82
N GLY A 515 9.10 10.33 -6.64
CA GLY A 515 8.73 11.02 -5.42
C GLY A 515 7.23 11.30 -5.28
N PRO A 516 6.83 12.12 -4.29
CA PRO A 516 5.43 12.30 -3.93
C PRO A 516 4.66 12.91 -5.11
N PHE A 517 3.45 12.43 -5.36
CA PHE A 517 2.65 12.91 -6.49
C PHE A 517 2.37 14.42 -6.41
N LEU A 518 2.12 14.94 -5.20
CA LEU A 518 1.87 16.36 -4.95
C LEU A 518 3.07 17.26 -5.22
N ASP A 519 4.28 16.70 -5.38
CA ASP A 519 5.51 17.40 -5.78
C ASP A 519 5.91 17.11 -7.23
N PHE A 520 5.28 16.10 -7.85
CA PHE A 520 5.53 15.74 -9.24
C PHE A 520 4.78 16.69 -10.18
N ARG A 521 5.48 17.23 -11.18
CA ARG A 521 4.96 18.23 -12.13
C ARG A 521 5.13 17.72 -13.57
N PRO A 522 4.33 16.72 -14.01
CA PRO A 522 4.36 16.27 -15.40
C PRO A 522 3.80 17.35 -16.32
N ILE A 523 4.40 17.45 -17.51
CA ILE A 523 3.90 18.28 -18.61
C ILE A 523 2.99 17.44 -19.50
N SER A 524 3.32 16.17 -19.72
CA SER A 524 2.54 15.26 -20.58
C SER A 524 2.67 13.83 -20.07
N GLY A 525 1.79 12.95 -20.54
CA GLY A 525 1.84 11.51 -20.28
C GLY A 525 0.46 10.96 -19.97
N SER A 526 0.36 9.65 -19.74
CA SER A 526 -0.89 9.00 -19.33
C SER A 526 -0.68 8.20 -18.06
N PHE A 527 -1.59 8.41 -17.09
CA PHE A 527 -1.38 8.11 -15.69
C PHE A 527 -2.51 7.25 -15.10
N GLN A 528 -2.15 6.41 -14.14
CA GLN A 528 -3.09 5.72 -13.26
C GLN A 528 -3.01 6.36 -11.87
N LEU A 529 -4.17 6.74 -11.31
CA LEU A 529 -4.28 7.29 -9.97
C LEU A 529 -5.17 6.40 -9.10
N ASN A 530 -4.63 5.95 -7.97
CA ASN A 530 -5.34 5.20 -6.93
C ASN A 530 -4.77 5.62 -5.57
N PRO A 531 -5.06 6.85 -5.09
CA PRO A 531 -4.51 7.35 -3.82
C PRO A 531 -4.93 6.48 -2.62
N PRO A 532 -4.13 6.42 -1.55
CA PRO A 532 -4.54 5.76 -0.32
C PRO A 532 -5.73 6.49 0.32
N TYR A 533 -6.49 5.79 1.16
CA TYR A 533 -7.66 6.33 1.85
C TYR A 533 -7.28 7.39 2.90
N CYS A 534 -7.21 8.64 2.46
CA CYS A 534 -7.03 9.84 3.27
C CYS A 534 -7.75 10.99 2.55
N GLU A 535 -8.79 11.56 3.18
CA GLU A 535 -9.65 12.56 2.54
C GLU A 535 -8.87 13.80 2.10
N GLU A 536 -7.98 14.29 2.96
CA GLU A 536 -7.17 15.48 2.72
C GLU A 536 -6.17 15.26 1.58
N LEU A 537 -5.59 14.05 1.48
CA LEU A 537 -4.71 13.70 0.36
C LEU A 537 -5.49 13.57 -0.95
N ILE A 538 -6.68 12.96 -0.93
CA ILE A 538 -7.54 12.84 -2.11
C ILE A 538 -7.94 14.24 -2.61
N ASP A 539 -8.33 15.14 -1.71
CA ASP A 539 -8.68 16.52 -2.08
C ASP A 539 -7.48 17.28 -2.68
N ALA A 540 -6.32 17.23 -2.02
CA ALA A 540 -5.08 17.82 -2.55
C ALA A 540 -4.67 17.21 -3.90
N THR A 541 -4.92 15.92 -4.10
CA THR A 541 -4.68 15.21 -5.37
C THR A 541 -5.58 15.75 -6.47
N LEU A 542 -6.88 15.94 -6.21
CA LEU A 542 -7.81 16.51 -7.18
C LEU A 542 -7.42 17.94 -7.57
N GLN A 543 -7.06 18.77 -6.59
CA GLN A 543 -6.56 20.14 -6.84
C GLN A 543 -5.24 20.13 -7.63
N HIS A 544 -4.37 19.15 -7.36
CA HIS A 544 -3.12 19.00 -8.09
C HIS A 544 -3.35 18.62 -9.55
N ILE A 545 -4.25 17.66 -9.82
CA ILE A 545 -4.64 17.28 -11.19
C ILE A 545 -5.23 18.47 -11.94
N ASP A 546 -6.15 19.22 -11.32
CA ASP A 546 -6.79 20.37 -11.95
C ASP A 546 -5.76 21.43 -12.37
N ARG A 547 -4.76 21.70 -11.51
CA ARG A 547 -3.64 22.58 -11.85
C ARG A 547 -2.80 22.04 -13.00
N LEU A 548 -2.40 20.76 -12.95
CA LEU A 548 -1.59 20.14 -14.00
C LEU A 548 -2.29 20.18 -15.37
N LEU A 549 -3.58 19.86 -15.41
CA LEU A 549 -4.38 19.88 -16.65
C LEU A 549 -4.65 21.31 -17.14
N THR A 550 -4.72 22.28 -16.25
CA THR A 550 -4.90 23.71 -16.61
C THR A 550 -3.61 24.31 -17.15
N ASP A 551 -2.47 23.98 -16.54
CA ASP A 551 -1.17 24.57 -16.87
C ASP A 551 -0.52 23.91 -18.12
N SER A 552 -0.91 22.69 -18.47
CA SER A 552 -0.37 21.98 -19.62
C SER A 552 -1.16 22.21 -20.91
N LEU A 553 -0.44 22.37 -22.02
CA LEU A 553 -0.98 22.37 -23.39
C LEU A 553 -0.73 21.03 -24.12
N GLU A 554 -0.02 20.10 -23.49
CA GLU A 554 0.32 18.80 -24.06
C GLU A 554 -0.73 17.74 -23.67
N PRO A 555 -0.77 16.58 -24.33
CA PRO A 555 -1.63 15.47 -23.92
C PRO A 555 -1.28 15.00 -22.50
N LEU A 556 -2.25 15.11 -21.58
CA LEU A 556 -2.10 14.77 -20.17
C LEU A 556 -3.37 14.12 -19.61
#